data_AF-A0A5D0MPZ7-F1
#
_entry.id   AF-A0A5D0MPZ7-F1
#
_cell.length_a   1.000
_cell.length_b   1.000
_cell.length_c   1.000
_cell.angle_alpha   90.00
_cell.angle_beta   90.00
_cell.angle_gamma   90.00
#
_symmetry.space_group_name_H-M   'P 1'
#
loop_
_entity.id
_entity.type
_entity.pdbx_description
1 polymer ?
#
loop_
_entity_poly.entity_id
_entity_poly.type
_entity_poly.pdbx_seq_one_letter_code
_entity_poly.pdbx_strand_id
1 'polypeptide(L)'
;MLPSSNDAWPTDEDLRAAYARFAARIPGYVQPTAYTLARRGRDGLTVGHLNGPGGEHKLPAAVLALVCGYVNETGVFRLSRDQVAEAVELLAPAEAAIHWEHPNLWSWRRLLTAVEPGSSFLAYFVAPGRG
;
A
#
# COMPACT_ATOMS: atom_id res chain seq x y z
N MET A 1 10.85 14.47 -5.44
CA MET A 1 11.67 13.47 -6.14
C MET A 1 11.06 12.11 -5.83
N LEU A 2 10.55 11.40 -6.83
CA LEU A 2 10.21 9.98 -6.66
C LEU A 2 11.51 9.22 -6.41
N PRO A 3 11.53 8.15 -5.59
CA PRO A 3 12.72 7.32 -5.48
C PRO A 3 13.10 6.85 -6.88
N SER A 4 14.35 7.07 -7.28
CA SER A 4 14.90 6.46 -8.48
C SER A 4 14.87 4.95 -8.27
N SER A 5 14.71 4.17 -9.35
CA SER A 5 14.70 2.70 -9.38
C SER A 5 16.01 2.02 -8.91
N ASN A 6 16.90 2.77 -8.23
CA ASN A 6 18.17 2.34 -7.67
C ASN A 6 18.30 2.61 -6.15
N ASP A 7 17.27 3.17 -5.50
CA ASP A 7 17.20 3.22 -4.04
C ASP A 7 16.74 1.83 -3.55
N ALA A 8 17.61 1.08 -2.89
CA ALA A 8 17.30 -0.20 -2.27
C ALA A 8 17.20 -0.03 -0.74
N TRP A 9 16.27 -0.74 -0.07
CA TRP A 9 16.10 -0.70 1.39
C TRP A 9 16.38 -2.07 2.03
N PRO A 10 17.66 -2.48 2.16
CA PRO A 10 18.02 -3.81 2.64
C PRO A 10 17.86 -4.03 4.14
N THR A 11 17.74 -2.98 4.95
CA THR A 11 17.69 -3.09 6.42
C THR A 11 16.36 -2.63 7.03
N ASP A 12 16.08 -3.04 8.26
CA ASP A 12 14.93 -2.54 9.03
C ASP A 12 14.97 -1.02 9.23
N GLU A 13 16.16 -0.45 9.35
CA GLU A 13 16.35 0.99 9.45
C GLU A 13 15.93 1.70 8.15
N ASP A 14 16.28 1.14 6.99
CA ASP A 14 15.87 1.69 5.70
C ASP A 14 14.35 1.65 5.52
N LEU A 15 13.71 0.52 5.87
CA LEU A 15 12.25 0.37 5.82
C LEU A 15 11.55 1.36 6.75
N ARG A 16 12.08 1.53 7.97
CA ARG A 16 11.56 2.50 8.95
C ARG A 16 11.74 3.94 8.46
N ALA A 17 12.89 4.27 7.87
CA ALA A 17 13.16 5.59 7.30
C ALA A 17 12.24 5.88 6.10
N ALA A 18 12.03 4.89 5.23
CA ALA A 18 11.08 4.98 4.12
C ALA A 18 9.65 5.21 4.63
N TYR A 19 9.21 4.45 5.63
CA TYR A 19 7.90 4.63 6.25
C TYR A 19 7.73 6.06 6.78
N ALA A 20 8.69 6.55 7.57
CA ALA A 20 8.65 7.90 8.13
C ALA A 20 8.57 8.97 7.03
N ARG A 21 9.35 8.81 5.94
CA ARG A 21 9.32 9.72 4.78
C ARG A 21 7.97 9.75 4.08
N PHE A 22 7.30 8.60 3.90
CA PHE A 22 5.98 8.57 3.26
C PHE A 22 4.89 9.12 4.18
N ALA A 23 4.88 8.72 5.45
CA ALA A 23 3.93 9.22 6.44
C ALA A 23 4.00 10.75 6.61
N ALA A 24 5.21 11.33 6.63
CA ALA A 24 5.40 12.77 6.76
C ALA A 24 4.85 13.59 5.58
N ARG A 25 4.59 12.96 4.43
CA ARG A 25 4.00 13.63 3.25
C ARG A 25 2.47 13.74 3.33
N ILE A 26 1.85 13.14 4.32
CA ILE A 26 0.39 13.09 4.49
C ILE A 26 0.05 13.83 5.80
N PRO A 27 -0.30 15.12 5.76
CA PRO A 27 -0.67 15.86 6.94
C PRO A 27 -1.83 15.19 7.70
N GLY A 28 -1.63 14.89 8.99
CA GLY A 28 -2.63 14.24 9.83
C GLY A 28 -2.71 12.71 9.69
N TYR A 29 -1.77 12.09 8.96
CA TYR A 29 -1.74 10.64 8.78
C TYR A 29 -1.75 9.89 10.11
N VAL A 30 -2.67 8.93 10.20
CA VAL A 30 -2.74 7.97 11.28
C VAL A 30 -2.67 6.57 10.68
N GLN A 31 -1.73 5.77 11.17
CA GLN A 31 -1.57 4.38 10.76
C GLN A 31 -2.92 3.64 10.88
N PRO A 32 -3.44 3.05 9.78
CA PRO A 32 -4.67 2.27 9.83
C PRO A 32 -4.49 1.02 10.69
N THR A 33 -5.56 0.61 11.37
CA THR A 33 -5.65 -0.66 12.11
C THR A 33 -5.72 -1.85 11.17
N ALA A 34 -6.38 -1.71 10.02
CA ALA A 34 -6.42 -2.72 8.98
C ALA A 34 -6.51 -2.06 7.60
N TYR A 35 -5.94 -2.70 6.58
CA TYR A 35 -6.06 -2.24 5.21
C TYR A 35 -5.84 -3.36 4.17
N THR A 36 -6.41 -3.17 2.99
CA THR A 36 -6.15 -4.01 1.82
C THR A 36 -6.35 -3.22 0.53
N LEU A 37 -5.67 -3.65 -0.54
CA LEU A 37 -6.01 -3.27 -1.90
C LEU A 37 -6.81 -4.40 -2.53
N ALA A 38 -7.81 -4.08 -3.34
CA ALA A 38 -8.57 -5.06 -4.10
C ALA A 38 -8.81 -4.56 -5.53
N ARG A 39 -8.92 -5.51 -6.47
CA ARG A 39 -9.40 -5.26 -7.82
C ARG A 39 -10.86 -5.67 -7.93
N ARG A 40 -11.70 -4.81 -8.48
CA ARG A 40 -13.06 -5.12 -8.88
C ARG A 40 -13.07 -5.41 -10.38
N GLY A 41 -13.32 -6.67 -10.74
CA GLY A 41 -13.57 -7.11 -12.10
C GLY A 41 -15.07 -7.33 -12.36
N ARG A 42 -15.40 -7.98 -13.48
CA ARG A 42 -16.77 -8.35 -13.84
C ARG A 42 -17.41 -9.32 -12.83
N ASP A 43 -16.63 -10.31 -12.41
CA ASP A 43 -17.12 -11.45 -11.61
C ASP A 43 -16.98 -11.24 -10.11
N GLY A 44 -16.58 -10.03 -9.68
CA GLY A 44 -16.49 -9.66 -8.27
C GLY A 44 -15.17 -9.02 -7.87
N LEU A 45 -14.84 -9.16 -6.58
CA LEU A 45 -13.67 -8.57 -5.93
C LEU A 45 -12.56 -9.61 -5.77
N THR A 46 -11.40 -9.33 -6.33
CA THR A 46 -10.15 -10.02 -6.01
C THR A 46 -9.41 -9.21 -4.96
N VAL A 47 -9.36 -9.72 -3.74
CA VAL A 47 -8.70 -9.05 -2.60
C VAL A 47 -7.21 -9.40 -2.61
N GLY A 48 -6.37 -8.39 -2.44
CA GLY A 48 -4.93 -8.55 -2.22
C GLY A 48 -4.63 -9.06 -0.81
N HIS A 49 -3.41 -8.86 -0.35
CA HIS A 49 -3.07 -9.20 1.03
C HIS A 49 -3.85 -8.31 2.02
N LEU A 50 -4.58 -8.94 2.93
CA LEU A 50 -5.31 -8.28 4.01
C LEU A 50 -4.41 -8.10 5.22
N ASN A 51 -4.16 -6.86 5.61
CA ASN A 51 -3.41 -6.51 6.81
C ASN A 51 -4.41 -6.25 7.94
N GLY A 52 -4.38 -7.08 8.98
CA GLY A 52 -5.25 -6.98 10.14
C GLY A 52 -4.66 -6.19 11.31
N PRO A 53 -5.43 -6.04 12.41
CA PRO A 53 -4.96 -5.43 13.65
C PRO A 53 -3.66 -6.08 14.16
N GLY A 54 -2.71 -5.27 14.60
CA GLY A 54 -1.41 -5.75 15.11
C GLY A 54 -0.39 -6.14 14.04
N GLY A 55 -0.69 -5.97 12.75
CA GLY A 55 0.25 -6.26 11.67
C GLY A 55 1.51 -5.39 11.67
N GLU A 56 2.64 -5.99 11.25
CA GLU A 56 3.97 -5.35 11.25
C GLU A 56 4.24 -4.52 9.98
N HIS A 57 3.48 -4.74 8.90
CA HIS A 57 3.66 -4.10 7.60
C HIS A 57 3.14 -2.65 7.57
N LYS A 58 3.81 -1.73 8.26
CA LYS A 58 3.43 -0.30 8.30
C LYS A 58 3.80 0.48 7.04
N LEU A 59 4.92 0.13 6.41
CA LEU A 59 5.42 0.80 5.20
C LEU A 59 4.41 0.75 4.02
N PRO A 60 3.85 -0.41 3.63
CA PRO A 60 2.89 -0.46 2.53
C PRO A 60 1.62 0.34 2.84
N ALA A 61 1.19 0.41 4.11
CA ALA A 61 0.05 1.24 4.50
C ALA A 61 0.28 2.72 4.17
N ALA A 62 1.45 3.27 4.51
CA ALA A 62 1.81 4.66 4.25
C ALA A 62 1.94 4.95 2.74
N VAL A 63 2.50 4.01 1.97
CA VAL A 63 2.59 4.12 0.50
C VAL A 63 1.21 4.14 -0.13
N LEU A 64 0.33 3.20 0.24
CA LEU A 64 -1.02 3.13 -0.32
C LEU A 64 -1.84 4.37 0.08
N ALA A 65 -1.72 4.81 1.34
CA ALA A 65 -2.37 6.01 1.85
C ALA A 65 -1.97 7.26 1.06
N LEU A 66 -0.67 7.43 0.81
CA LEU A 66 -0.15 8.57 0.04
C LEU A 66 -0.79 8.65 -1.35
N VAL A 67 -0.92 7.50 -2.03
CA VAL A 67 -1.41 7.43 -3.40
C VAL A 67 -2.93 7.63 -3.48
N CYS A 68 -3.68 7.07 -2.51
CA CYS A 68 -5.15 7.13 -2.54
C CYS A 68 -5.76 8.29 -1.74
N GLY A 69 -4.95 9.02 -0.96
CA GLY A 69 -5.39 10.15 -0.16
C GLY A 69 -5.99 9.79 1.20
N TYR A 70 -5.78 8.57 1.71
CA TYR A 70 -6.18 8.23 3.08
C TYR A 70 -5.38 9.05 4.10
N VAL A 71 -6.06 9.57 5.12
CA VAL A 71 -5.43 10.30 6.23
C VAL A 71 -5.65 9.57 7.55
N ASN A 72 -6.89 9.42 8.00
CA ASN A 72 -7.21 8.85 9.32
C ASN A 72 -8.65 8.33 9.46
N GLU A 73 -9.30 7.99 8.35
CA GLU A 73 -10.71 7.63 8.30
C GLU A 73 -10.96 6.20 7.79
N THR A 74 -11.92 5.50 8.40
CA THR A 74 -12.40 4.23 7.86
C THR A 74 -13.16 4.49 6.57
N GLY A 75 -12.77 3.85 5.48
CA GLY A 75 -13.36 4.14 4.19
C GLY A 75 -12.85 3.28 3.05
N VAL A 76 -13.43 3.53 1.88
CA VAL A 76 -13.05 2.91 0.61
C VAL A 76 -12.62 3.99 -0.36
N PHE A 77 -11.40 3.87 -0.88
CA PHE A 77 -10.77 4.83 -1.77
C PHE A 77 -10.63 4.19 -3.14
N ARG A 78 -11.06 4.90 -4.18
CA ARG A 78 -10.93 4.43 -5.57
C ARG A 78 -9.55 4.80 -6.11
N LEU A 79 -8.89 3.85 -6.76
CA LEU A 79 -7.62 4.08 -7.43
C LEU A 79 -7.74 3.75 -8.91
N SER A 80 -7.07 4.54 -9.75
CA SER A 80 -6.78 4.18 -11.13
C SER A 80 -5.72 3.07 -11.18
N ARG A 81 -5.59 2.43 -12.34
CA ARG A 81 -4.49 1.49 -12.61
C ARG A 81 -3.13 2.16 -12.41
N ASP A 82 -2.98 3.39 -12.86
CA ASP A 82 -1.72 4.13 -12.79
C ASP A 82 -1.34 4.49 -11.36
N GLN A 83 -2.33 4.81 -10.51
CA GLN A 83 -2.11 4.98 -9.07
C GLN A 83 -1.64 3.67 -8.42
N VAL A 84 -2.25 2.53 -8.76
CA VAL A 84 -1.78 1.24 -8.22
C VAL A 84 -0.37 0.90 -8.72
N ALA A 85 -0.06 1.21 -9.98
CA ALA A 85 1.30 1.06 -10.52
C ALA A 85 2.29 1.95 -9.78
N GLU A 86 1.94 3.22 -9.52
CA GLU A 86 2.75 4.13 -8.70
C GLU A 86 2.99 3.57 -7.30
N ALA A 87 1.96 3.03 -6.63
CA ALA A 87 2.12 2.42 -5.31
C ALA A 87 3.09 1.22 -5.32
N VAL A 88 3.08 0.42 -6.40
CA VAL A 88 4.03 -0.70 -6.59
C VAL A 88 5.45 -0.17 -6.78
N GLU A 89 5.65 0.83 -7.65
CA GLU A 89 6.97 1.43 -7.88
C GLU A 89 7.54 2.07 -6.61
N LEU A 90 6.71 2.80 -5.85
CA LEU A 90 7.11 3.41 -4.59
C LEU A 90 7.50 2.38 -3.52
N LEU A 91 6.95 1.16 -3.56
CA LEU A 91 7.22 0.11 -2.59
C LEU A 91 8.29 -0.89 -3.04
N ALA A 92 8.59 -0.98 -4.35
CA ALA A 92 9.56 -1.91 -4.92
C ALA A 92 10.95 -1.91 -4.25
N PRO A 93 11.53 -0.77 -3.82
CA PRO A 93 12.78 -0.74 -3.03
C PRO A 93 12.83 -1.66 -1.81
N ALA A 94 11.67 -1.99 -1.21
CA ALA A 94 11.59 -2.86 -0.05
C ALA A 94 12.00 -4.32 -0.34
N GLU A 95 11.98 -4.77 -1.61
CA GLU A 95 12.40 -6.13 -1.98
C GLU A 95 13.86 -6.44 -1.62
N ALA A 96 14.69 -5.41 -1.46
CA ALA A 96 16.06 -5.59 -1.02
C ALA A 96 16.17 -6.10 0.43
N ALA A 97 15.15 -5.89 1.26
CA ALA A 97 15.06 -6.48 2.60
C ALA A 97 14.63 -7.96 2.49
N ILE A 98 15.56 -8.82 2.13
CA ILE A 98 15.32 -10.26 1.90
C ILE A 98 14.96 -11.04 3.16
N HIS A 99 15.18 -10.46 4.34
CA HIS A 99 14.78 -11.03 5.63
C HIS A 99 13.30 -10.82 5.96
N TRP A 100 12.59 -10.02 5.14
CA TRP A 100 11.14 -9.84 5.24
C TRP A 100 10.42 -10.50 4.08
N GLU A 101 9.23 -11.04 4.36
CA GLU A 101 8.24 -11.28 3.32
C GLU A 101 7.57 -9.97 2.90
N HIS A 102 7.26 -9.86 1.60
CA HIS A 102 6.63 -8.66 1.01
C HIS A 102 5.23 -8.94 0.45
N PRO A 103 4.29 -9.50 1.23
CA PRO A 103 3.02 -10.01 0.72
C PRO A 103 2.16 -8.91 0.08
N ASN A 104 2.23 -7.68 0.61
CA ASN A 104 1.57 -6.51 0.02
C ASN A 104 2.05 -6.27 -1.41
N LEU A 105 3.37 -6.09 -1.59
CA LEU A 105 3.97 -5.80 -2.90
C LEU A 105 3.66 -6.90 -3.93
N TRP A 106 3.84 -8.17 -3.56
CA TRP A 106 3.51 -9.30 -4.43
C TRP A 106 2.02 -9.36 -4.77
N SER A 107 1.14 -9.08 -3.81
CA SER A 107 -0.29 -9.06 -4.07
C SER A 107 -0.69 -7.93 -5.02
N TRP A 108 -0.12 -6.73 -4.87
CA TRP A 108 -0.45 -5.58 -5.71
C TRP A 108 0.05 -5.78 -7.15
N ARG A 109 1.23 -6.34 -7.34
CA ARG A 109 1.73 -6.77 -8.65
C ARG A 109 0.80 -7.76 -9.33
N ARG A 110 0.32 -8.79 -8.60
CA ARG A 110 -0.66 -9.75 -9.13
C ARG A 110 -2.00 -9.10 -9.49
N LEU A 111 -2.44 -8.12 -8.70
CA LEU A 111 -3.67 -7.38 -9.01
C LEU A 111 -3.52 -6.56 -10.31
N LEU A 112 -2.33 -6.01 -10.60
CA LEU A 112 -2.02 -5.26 -11.82
C LEU A 112 -1.88 -6.13 -13.08
N THR A 113 -1.38 -7.36 -12.96
CA THR A 113 -1.14 -8.23 -14.13
C THR A 113 -2.41 -8.89 -14.66
N ALA A 114 -3.39 -9.16 -13.80
CA ALA A 114 -4.64 -9.82 -14.20
C ALA A 114 -5.80 -8.84 -14.50
N VAL A 115 -5.49 -7.67 -15.05
CA VAL A 115 -6.48 -6.61 -15.29
C VAL A 115 -7.26 -6.84 -16.59
N GLU A 116 -8.55 -7.10 -16.43
CA GLU A 116 -9.51 -7.11 -17.54
C GLU A 116 -10.00 -5.69 -17.88
N PRO A 117 -10.44 -5.43 -19.13
CA PRO A 117 -11.06 -4.16 -19.51
C PRO A 117 -12.22 -3.78 -18.57
N GLY A 118 -12.19 -2.54 -18.07
CA GLY A 118 -13.21 -2.04 -17.15
C GLY A 118 -12.99 -2.40 -15.67
N SER A 119 -11.88 -3.07 -15.32
CA SER A 119 -11.52 -3.27 -13.92
C SER A 119 -11.24 -1.95 -13.20
N SER A 120 -11.57 -1.89 -11.92
CA SER A 120 -11.24 -0.78 -11.03
C SER A 120 -10.54 -1.26 -9.77
N PHE A 121 -9.85 -0.36 -9.06
CA PHE A 121 -9.15 -0.70 -7.83
C PHE A 121 -9.76 0.05 -6.64
N LEU A 122 -9.82 -0.64 -5.50
CA LEU A 122 -10.39 -0.16 -4.26
C LEU A 122 -9.41 -0.44 -3.13
N ALA A 123 -8.97 0.61 -2.43
CA ALA A 123 -8.27 0.48 -1.16
C ALA A 123 -9.26 0.61 -0.02
N TYR A 124 -9.22 -0.33 0.91
CA TYR A 124 -10.04 -0.32 2.12
C TYR A 124 -9.15 -0.02 3.30
N PHE A 125 -9.58 0.90 4.16
CA PHE A 125 -8.89 1.25 5.39
C PHE A 125 -9.86 1.20 6.57
N VAL A 126 -9.35 0.75 7.70
CA VAL A 126 -9.98 0.88 9.01
C VAL A 126 -9.09 1.76 9.85
N ALA A 127 -9.59 2.95 10.21
CA ALA A 127 -8.89 3.87 11.10
C ALA A 127 -8.85 3.30 12.53
N PRO A 128 -7.87 3.70 13.36
CA PRO A 128 -7.90 3.38 14.78
C PRO A 128 -9.15 3.91 15.45
N GLY A 129 -9.73 3.11 16.35
CA GLY A 129 -10.86 3.55 17.17
C GLY A 129 -10.47 4.81 17.96
N ARG A 130 -11.38 5.79 18.01
CA ARG A 130 -11.24 6.89 18.96
C ARG A 130 -11.56 6.32 20.33
N GLY A 131 -10.54 6.20 21.18
CA GLY A 131 -10.72 5.91 22.61
C GLY A 131 -11.42 7.05 23.32
#